data_AF-A0AAJ2UGP7-F1
#
_entry.id   AF-A0AAJ2UGP7-F1
#
_cell.length_a   1.000
_cell.length_b   1.000
_cell.length_c   1.000
_cell.angle_alpha   90.00
_cell.angle_beta   90.00
_cell.angle_gamma   90.00
#
_symmetry.space_group_name_H-M   'P 1'
#
loop_
_entity.id
_entity.type
_entity.pdbx_description
1 polymer ?
#
loop_
_entity_poly.entity_id
_entity_poly.type
_entity_poly.pdbx_seq_one_letter_code
_entity_poly.pdbx_strand_id
1 'polypeptide(L)'
;MPICEDEVERIKKDFLETRSKILEFLYQNQGRYYSSREIAERLNIRESFAKKVLTELTFVYLPSIDKIEIDVVEKNGETFYGIKVIDKVLKLYEK
;
A
#
# COMPACT_ATOMS: atom_id res chain seq x y z
N MET A 1 14.66 -30.30 11.64
CA MET A 1 13.34 -29.74 12.02
C MET A 1 12.84 -28.93 10.85
N PRO A 2 11.73 -29.31 10.17
CA PRO A 2 11.16 -28.46 9.14
C PRO A 2 10.47 -27.27 9.80
N ILE A 3 10.62 -26.10 9.19
CA ILE A 3 9.92 -24.87 9.57
C ILE A 3 8.46 -25.09 9.17
N CYS A 4 7.54 -25.14 10.14
CA CYS A 4 6.10 -25.34 9.89
C CYS A 4 5.53 -24.23 9.00
N GLU A 5 4.70 -24.60 8.03
CA GLU A 5 4.07 -23.73 7.03
C GLU A 5 3.14 -22.65 7.66
N ASP A 6 2.64 -22.86 8.88
CA ASP A 6 1.73 -21.97 9.63
C ASP A 6 2.29 -20.58 9.98
N GLU A 7 3.61 -20.45 10.12
CA GLU A 7 4.24 -19.16 10.43
C GLU A 7 4.37 -18.28 9.18
N VAL A 8 4.63 -18.92 8.03
CA VAL A 8 4.72 -18.25 6.74
C VAL A 8 3.35 -17.74 6.30
N GLU A 9 2.27 -18.50 6.52
CA GLU A 9 0.92 -18.04 6.22
C GLU A 9 0.50 -16.86 7.08
N ARG A 10 0.83 -16.84 8.38
CA ARG A 10 0.56 -15.68 9.25
C ARG A 10 1.31 -14.44 8.79
N ILE A 11 2.60 -14.57 8.48
CA ILE A 11 3.40 -13.43 7.99
C ILE A 11 2.85 -12.92 6.65
N LYS A 12 2.44 -13.82 5.73
CA LYS A 12 1.80 -13.43 4.47
C LYS A 12 0.48 -12.72 4.69
N LYS A 13 -0.33 -13.20 5.63
CA LYS A 13 -1.63 -12.59 5.95
C LYS A 13 -1.46 -11.20 6.55
N ASP A 14 -0.56 -11.04 7.51
CA ASP A 14 -0.23 -9.74 8.12
C ASP A 14 0.36 -8.76 7.11
N PHE A 15 1.19 -9.26 6.19
CA PHE A 15 1.73 -8.47 5.07
C PHE A 15 0.64 -8.01 4.12
N LEU A 16 -0.27 -8.90 3.70
CA LEU A 16 -1.39 -8.55 2.81
C LEU A 16 -2.39 -7.59 3.47
N GLU A 17 -2.67 -7.78 4.76
CA GLU A 17 -3.55 -6.90 5.51
C GLU A 17 -2.95 -5.49 5.62
N THR A 18 -1.66 -5.41 5.95
CA THR A 18 -0.97 -4.12 6.05
C THR A 18 -0.83 -3.44 4.70
N ARG A 19 -0.57 -4.20 3.63
CA ARG A 19 -0.59 -3.70 2.25
C ARG A 19 -1.96 -3.09 1.92
N SER A 20 -3.04 -3.77 2.29
CA SER A 20 -4.39 -3.26 2.05
C SER A 20 -4.67 -1.98 2.83
N LYS A 21 -4.24 -1.90 4.10
CA LYS A 21 -4.36 -0.70 4.94
C LYS A 21 -3.57 0.49 4.39
N ILE A 22 -2.33 0.27 3.92
CA ILE A 22 -1.51 1.32 3.30
C ILE A 22 -2.16 1.81 2.01
N LEU A 23 -2.62 0.91 1.15
CA LEU A 23 -3.31 1.25 -0.08
C LEU A 23 -4.60 2.02 0.19
N GLU A 24 -5.42 1.57 1.15
CA GLU A 24 -6.65 2.25 1.55
C GLU A 24 -6.35 3.65 2.11
N PHE A 25 -5.34 3.78 2.98
CA PHE A 25 -4.93 5.07 3.51
C PHE A 25 -4.51 6.05 2.41
N LEU A 26 -3.64 5.60 1.50
CA LEU A 26 -3.18 6.43 0.39
C LEU A 26 -4.31 6.75 -0.59
N TYR A 27 -5.27 5.84 -0.77
CA TYR A 27 -6.43 6.04 -1.63
C TYR A 27 -7.42 7.05 -1.02
N GLN A 28 -7.71 6.95 0.28
CA GLN A 28 -8.52 7.91 1.00
C GLN A 28 -7.90 9.31 1.03
N ASN A 29 -6.57 9.39 1.00
CA ASN A 29 -5.81 10.63 0.97
C ASN A 29 -5.24 10.94 -0.43
N GLN A 30 -5.92 10.49 -1.49
CA GLN A 30 -5.51 10.72 -2.87
C GLN A 30 -5.21 12.21 -3.13
N GLY A 31 -4.14 12.48 -3.89
CA GLY A 31 -3.69 13.84 -4.20
C GLY A 31 -2.76 14.44 -3.14
N ARG A 32 -2.42 13.69 -2.09
CA ARG A 32 -1.36 14.02 -1.13
C ARG A 32 -0.27 12.96 -1.17
N TYR A 33 0.93 13.40 -0.82
CA TYR A 33 2.10 12.55 -0.75
C TYR A 33 2.52 12.43 0.72
N TYR A 34 2.89 11.22 1.13
CA TYR A 34 3.30 10.92 2.50
C TYR A 34 4.63 10.20 2.49
N SER A 35 5.49 10.54 3.44
CA SER A 35 6.70 9.75 3.71
C SER A 35 6.35 8.39 4.31
N SER A 36 7.27 7.42 4.21
CA SER A 36 7.12 6.11 4.87
C SER A 36 6.88 6.23 6.37
N ARG A 37 7.48 7.25 7.00
CA ARG A 37 7.32 7.56 8.40
C ARG A 37 5.92 8.04 8.74
N GLU A 38 5.38 8.99 7.98
CA GLU A 38 4.02 9.50 8.21
C GLU A 38 2.97 8.40 8.05
N ILE A 39 3.13 7.54 7.04
CA ILE A 39 2.23 6.38 6.83
C ILE A 39 2.31 5.43 8.02
N ALA A 40 3.53 5.16 8.51
CA ALA A 40 3.74 4.29 9.65
C ALA A 40 3.11 4.84 10.94
N GLU A 41 3.28 6.14 11.20
CA GLU A 41 2.66 6.82 12.34
C GLU A 41 1.12 6.82 12.25
N ARG A 42 0.56 7.07 11.06
CA ARG A 42 -0.89 7.10 10.83
C ARG A 42 -1.55 5.74 10.99
N LEU A 43 -0.87 4.68 10.54
CA LEU A 43 -1.38 3.31 10.61
C LEU A 43 -0.96 2.59 11.88
N ASN A 44 -0.19 3.25 12.75
CA ASN A 44 0.39 2.68 13.97
C ASN A 44 1.15 1.37 13.70
N ILE A 45 1.99 1.38 12.66
CA ILE A 45 2.84 0.24 12.25
C ILE A 45 4.32 0.63 12.32
N ARG A 46 5.22 -0.35 12.21
CA ARG A 46 6.66 -0.09 12.16
C ARG A 46 7.04 0.56 10.82
N GLU A 47 7.83 1.62 10.87
CA GLU A 47 8.32 2.32 9.66
C GLU A 47 9.07 1.39 8.70
N SER A 48 9.94 0.51 9.23
CA SER A 48 10.66 -0.46 8.41
C SER A 48 9.73 -1.40 7.66
N PHE A 49 8.57 -1.73 8.25
CA PHE A 49 7.56 -2.57 7.63
C PHE A 49 6.75 -1.80 6.59
N ALA A 50 6.34 -0.56 6.90
CA ALA A 50 5.71 0.33 5.94
C ALA A 50 6.59 0.54 4.70
N LYS A 51 7.89 0.83 4.90
CA LYS A 51 8.87 0.98 3.83
C LYS A 51 8.99 -0.26 2.98
N LYS A 52 9.07 -1.45 3.58
CA LYS A 52 9.13 -2.72 2.85
C LYS A 52 7.90 -2.92 1.96
N VAL A 53 6.71 -2.69 2.52
CA VAL A 53 5.45 -2.81 1.77
C VAL A 53 5.39 -1.78 0.65
N LEU A 54 5.75 -0.52 0.91
CA LEU A 54 5.76 0.56 -0.09
C LEU A 54 6.76 0.31 -1.23
N THR A 55 7.93 -0.26 -0.94
CA THR A 55 8.90 -0.65 -1.97
C THR A 55 8.37 -1.79 -2.86
N GLU A 56 7.64 -2.75 -2.30
CA GLU A 56 7.01 -3.84 -3.06
C GLU A 56 5.73 -3.41 -3.79
N LEU A 57 5.12 -2.29 -3.38
CA LEU A 57 3.97 -1.65 -4.01
C LEU A 57 4.38 -0.85 -5.26
N THR A 58 4.98 -1.48 -6.26
CA THR A 58 5.37 -0.79 -7.51
C THR A 58 4.20 -0.75 -8.51
N PHE A 59 3.40 -1.82 -8.61
CA PHE A 59 2.16 -1.88 -9.38
C PHE A 59 1.20 -2.83 -8.68
N VAL A 60 0.07 -2.32 -8.20
CA VAL A 60 -0.98 -3.18 -7.63
C VAL A 60 -2.24 -3.07 -8.46
N TYR A 61 -2.53 -4.16 -9.16
CA TYR A 61 -3.84 -4.40 -9.73
C TYR A 61 -4.77 -4.80 -8.57
N LEU A 62 -5.64 -3.88 -8.14
CA LEU A 62 -6.76 -4.24 -7.29
C LEU A 62 -7.90 -4.68 -8.22
N PRO A 63 -8.29 -5.96 -8.26
CA PRO A 63 -9.31 -6.46 -9.19
C PRO A 63 -10.72 -5.88 -8.96
N SER A 64 -10.90 -5.03 -7.95
CA SER A 64 -12.19 -4.45 -7.55
C SER A 64 -12.14 -2.95 -7.30
N ILE A 65 -10.98 -2.31 -7.46
CA ILE A 65 -10.75 -0.89 -7.22
C ILE A 65 -10.03 -0.36 -8.47
N ASP A 66 -10.39 0.86 -8.87
CA ASP A 66 -9.75 1.65 -9.93
C ASP A 66 -8.26 1.30 -10.13
N LYS A 67 -7.77 1.21 -11.39
CA LYS A 67 -6.33 0.97 -11.60
C LYS A 67 -5.56 2.09 -10.92
N ILE A 68 -4.79 1.73 -9.91
CA ILE A 68 -3.97 2.65 -9.14
C ILE A 68 -2.50 2.43 -9.45
N GLU A 69 -1.79 3.53 -9.61
CA GLU A 69 -0.34 3.60 -9.68
C GLU A 69 0.15 4.31 -8.43
N ILE A 70 1.19 3.74 -7.82
CA ILE A 70 1.87 4.37 -6.70
C ILE A 70 2.86 5.35 -7.32
N ASP A 71 2.60 6.63 -7.11
CA ASP A 71 3.47 7.71 -7.58
C ASP A 71 4.53 7.97 -6.51
N VAL A 72 5.79 7.85 -6.87
CA VAL A 72 6.92 8.00 -5.94
C VAL A 72 7.69 9.25 -6.31
N VAL A 73 7.75 10.20 -5.39
CA VAL A 73 8.40 11.50 -5.58
C VAL A 73 9.50 11.66 -4.55
N GLU A 74 10.73 11.95 -5.00
CA GLU A 74 11.84 12.27 -4.11
C GLU A 74 11.96 13.79 -3.95
N LYS A 75 11.96 14.28 -2.70
CA LYS A 75 12.09 15.71 -2.39
C LYS A 75 12.98 15.88 -1.17
N ASN A 76 13.96 16.77 -1.24
CA ASN A 76 14.88 17.08 -0.12
C ASN A 76 15.62 15.84 0.45
N GLY A 77 15.87 14.81 -0.37
CA GLY A 77 16.51 13.56 0.07
C GLY A 77 15.57 12.58 0.79
N GLU A 78 14.27 12.87 0.84
CA GLU A 78 13.23 11.98 1.37
C GLU A 78 12.34 11.46 0.25
N THR A 79 11.95 10.20 0.34
CA THR A 79 11.04 9.54 -0.60
C THR A 79 9.61 9.67 -0.11
N PHE A 80 8.73 10.21 -0.96
CA PHE A 80 7.32 10.36 -0.71
C PHE A 80 6.51 9.46 -1.62
N TYR A 81 5.44 8.90 -1.07
CA TYR A 81 4.55 7.97 -1.75
C TYR A 81 3.16 8.58 -1.85
N GLY A 82 2.63 8.63 -3.06
CA GLY A 82 1.26 9.02 -3.38
C GLY A 82 0.56 7.94 -4.17
N ILE A 83 -0.77 8.03 -4.27
CA ILE A 83 -1.55 7.22 -5.21
C ILE A 83 -2.07 8.12 -6.33
N LYS A 84 -1.84 7.66 -7.56
CA LYS A 84 -2.44 8.19 -8.77
C LYS A 84 -3.40 7.15 -9.32
N VAL A 85 -4.69 7.45 -9.29
CA VAL A 85 -5.70 6.61 -9.94
C VAL A 85 -5.61 6.85 -11.45
N ILE A 86 -5.16 5.85 -12.20
CA ILE A 86 -5.01 5.89 -13.67
C ILE A 86 -6.35 5.64 -14.36
N ASP A 87 -7.13 4.68 -13.85
CA ASP A 87 -8.33 4.22 -14.54
C ASP A 87 -9.44 4.01 -13.51
N LYS A 88 -10.42 4.91 -13.48
CA LYS A 88 -11.61 4.69 -12.65
C LYS A 88 -12.43 3.58 -13.32
N VAL A 89 -12.42 2.39 -12.74
CA VAL A 89 -13.36 1.33 -13.13
C VAL A 89 -14.71 1.79 -12.59
N LEU A 90 -15.38 2.66 -13.37
CA LEU A 90 -16.78 3.01 -13.19
C LEU A 90 -17.54 1.71 -12.94
N LYS A 91 -18.10 1.61 -11.73
CA LYS A 91 -18.89 0.47 -11.25
C LYS A 91 -19.73 -0.12 -12.37
N LEU A 92 -19.31 -1.26 -12.92
CA LEU A 92 -20.23 -2.18 -13.58
C LEU A 92 -20.93 -3.01 -12.50
N TYR A 93 -21.63 -2.31 -11.63
CA TYR A 93 -22.75 -2.82 -10.83
C TYR A 93 -23.80 -1.72 -10.86
N GLU A 94 -24.27 -1.39 -12.07
CA GLU A 94 -25.67 -1.04 -12.21
C GLU A 94 -26.46 -2.33 -11.92
N LYS A 95 -27.30 -2.22 -10.88
CA LYS A 95 -28.23 -3.19 -10.28
C LYS A 95 -28.66 -4.39 -11.13
#